data_AF-A0A066RVG3-F1
#
_entry.id   AF-A0A066RVG3-F1
#
_cell.length_a   1.000
_cell.length_b   1.000
_cell.length_c   1.000
_cell.angle_alpha   90.00
_cell.angle_beta   90.00
_cell.angle_gamma   90.00
#
_symmetry.space_group_name_H-M   'P 1'
#
loop_
_entity.id
_entity.type
_entity.pdbx_description
1 polymer ?
#
loop_
_entity_poly.entity_id
_entity_poly.type
_entity_poly.pdbx_seq_one_letter_code
_entity_poly.pdbx_strand_id
1 'polypeptide(L)'
;MMFATRMTLSEQRCLMKLEQQLVKNQGFISLPAFESDHMETLQRWQQQGHLVLNADRISEIPAELVKQRGITHGCEFSDELWVASASLRRIIAHGL
;
A
#
# COMPACT_ATOMS: atom_id res chain seq x y z
N MET A 1 4.02 -10.17 17.93
CA MET A 1 2.79 -9.45 18.31
C MET A 1 2.22 -8.88 17.00
N MET A 2 1.01 -9.26 16.59
CA MET A 2 0.50 -8.97 15.23
C MET A 2 0.36 -7.45 14.99
N PHE A 3 1.09 -6.94 13.99
CA PHE A 3 1.06 -5.55 13.52
C PHE A 3 -0.38 -5.08 13.18
N ALA A 4 -1.21 -5.99 12.67
CA ALA A 4 -2.60 -5.75 12.29
C ALA A 4 -3.52 -5.26 13.43
N THR A 5 -3.37 -5.80 14.64
CA THR A 5 -4.31 -5.52 15.75
C THR A 5 -4.02 -4.21 16.48
N ARG A 6 -2.91 -3.54 16.12
CA ARG A 6 -2.52 -2.23 16.67
C ARG A 6 -2.82 -1.08 15.70
N MET A 7 -3.31 -1.38 14.50
CA MET A 7 -3.61 -0.37 13.51
C MET A 7 -4.88 0.39 13.87
N THR A 8 -4.83 1.72 13.78
CA THR A 8 -6.01 2.59 13.80
C THR A 8 -6.90 2.32 12.58
N LEU A 9 -8.17 2.71 12.63
CA LEU A 9 -9.07 2.57 11.48
C LEU A 9 -8.55 3.28 10.22
N SER A 10 -7.85 4.40 10.38
CA SER A 10 -7.23 5.12 9.25
C SER A 10 -6.09 4.31 8.63
N GLU A 11 -5.21 3.74 9.46
CA GLU A 11 -4.12 2.87 9.01
C GLU A 11 -4.63 1.60 8.32
N GLN A 12 -5.72 1.00 8.84
CA GLN A 12 -6.36 -0.15 8.20
C GLN A 12 -6.89 0.20 6.82
N ARG A 13 -7.57 1.36 6.68
CA ARG A 13 -8.07 1.86 5.38
C ARG A 13 -6.92 2.17 4.43
N CYS A 14 -5.85 2.77 4.93
CA CYS A 14 -4.63 3.03 4.17
C CYS A 14 -4.04 1.73 3.61
N LEU A 15 -3.87 0.71 4.45
CA LEU A 15 -3.33 -0.59 4.05
C LEU A 15 -4.23 -1.30 3.02
N MET A 16 -5.54 -1.29 3.22
CA MET A 16 -6.49 -1.86 2.26
C MET A 16 -6.44 -1.15 0.89
N LYS A 17 -6.35 0.19 0.89
CA LYS A 17 -6.22 0.98 -0.35
C LYS A 17 -4.90 0.71 -1.05
N LEU A 18 -3.81 0.60 -0.27
CA LEU A 18 -2.48 0.30 -0.78
C LEU A 18 -2.42 -1.10 -1.41
N GLU A 19 -2.99 -2.11 -0.76
CA GLU A 19 -3.11 -3.46 -1.31
C GLU A 19 -3.94 -3.47 -2.61
N GLN A 20 -5.07 -2.76 -2.66
CA GLN A 20 -5.88 -2.66 -3.87
C GLN A 20 -5.10 -2.05 -5.04
N GLN A 21 -4.28 -1.00 -4.79
CA GLN A 21 -3.41 -0.41 -5.80
C GLN A 21 -2.38 -1.42 -6.29
N LEU A 22 -1.71 -2.13 -5.37
CA LEU A 22 -0.72 -3.17 -5.71
C LEU A 22 -1.29 -4.28 -6.58
N VAL A 23 -2.48 -4.80 -6.24
CA VAL A 23 -3.13 -5.86 -7.02
C VAL A 23 -3.54 -5.33 -8.39
N LYS A 24 -4.19 -4.16 -8.43
CA LYS A 24 -4.69 -3.56 -9.69
C LYS A 24 -3.55 -3.19 -10.65
N ASN A 25 -2.46 -2.69 -10.12
CA ASN A 25 -1.33 -2.17 -10.89
C ASN A 25 -0.09 -3.08 -10.84
N GLN A 26 -0.24 -4.35 -10.44
CA GLN A 26 0.82 -5.36 -10.50
C GLN A 26 2.12 -4.97 -9.77
N GLY A 27 2.01 -4.52 -8.53
CA GLY A 27 3.17 -4.13 -7.72
C GLY A 27 3.47 -2.63 -7.72
N PHE A 28 2.65 -1.83 -8.41
CA PHE A 28 2.82 -0.39 -8.51
C PHE A 28 1.69 0.38 -7.83
N ILE A 29 1.92 1.64 -7.50
CA ILE A 29 0.91 2.51 -6.87
C ILE A 29 0.89 3.90 -7.50
N SER A 30 -0.22 4.60 -7.31
CA SER A 30 -0.35 6.02 -7.57
C SER A 30 -0.39 6.80 -6.25
N LEU A 31 0.70 7.45 -5.87
CA LEU A 31 0.72 8.31 -4.66
C LEU A 31 -0.35 9.42 -4.68
N PRO A 32 -0.64 10.10 -5.81
CA PRO A 32 -1.73 11.08 -5.87
C PRO A 32 -3.12 10.51 -5.54
N ALA A 33 -3.29 9.18 -5.56
CA ALA A 33 -4.55 8.57 -5.17
C ALA A 33 -4.77 8.54 -3.65
N PHE A 34 -3.77 8.87 -2.82
CA PHE A 34 -3.84 8.85 -1.36
C PHE A 34 -4.13 10.24 -0.78
N GLU A 35 -4.88 10.28 0.32
CA GLU A 35 -5.19 11.50 1.09
C GLU A 35 -4.04 11.85 2.03
N SER A 36 -3.99 13.09 2.54
CA SER A 36 -2.90 13.56 3.40
C SER A 36 -2.62 12.65 4.60
N ASP A 37 -3.66 12.20 5.31
CA ASP A 37 -3.52 11.31 6.48
C ASP A 37 -2.94 9.93 6.10
N HIS A 38 -3.26 9.45 4.89
CA HIS A 38 -2.65 8.23 4.36
C HIS A 38 -1.18 8.46 3.98
N MET A 39 -0.83 9.63 3.46
CA MET A 39 0.54 9.95 3.09
C MET A 39 1.47 9.94 4.30
N GLU A 40 1.03 10.49 5.44
CA GLU A 40 1.79 10.41 6.70
C GLU A 40 2.00 8.96 7.15
N THR A 41 0.97 8.12 7.01
CA THR A 41 1.03 6.69 7.33
C THR A 41 2.05 5.96 6.44
N LEU A 42 2.01 6.20 5.12
CA LEU A 42 2.94 5.60 4.16
C LEU A 42 4.39 6.01 4.45
N GLN A 43 4.64 7.31 4.71
CA GLN A 43 5.96 7.80 5.05
C GLN A 43 6.50 7.16 6.33
N ARG A 44 5.68 7.05 7.37
CA ARG A 44 6.08 6.40 8.62
C ARG A 44 6.38 4.91 8.40
N TRP A 45 5.56 4.17 7.65
CA TRP A 45 5.85 2.77 7.33
C TRP A 45 7.10 2.60 6.48
N GLN A 46 7.39 3.55 5.58
CA GLN A 46 8.63 3.54 4.82
C GLN A 46 9.85 3.77 5.71
N GLN A 47 9.79 4.74 6.63
CA GLN A 47 10.86 5.00 7.61
C GLN A 47 11.10 3.82 8.56
N GLN A 48 10.03 3.08 8.88
CA GLN A 48 10.11 1.87 9.72
C GLN A 48 10.57 0.62 8.95
N GLY A 49 10.77 0.72 7.62
CA GLY A 49 11.17 -0.41 6.78
C GLY A 49 10.04 -1.40 6.47
N HIS A 50 8.78 -1.06 6.76
CA HIS A 50 7.63 -1.91 6.43
C HIS A 50 7.20 -1.81 4.97
N LEU A 51 7.58 -0.72 4.30
CA LEU A 51 7.18 -0.35 2.96
C LEU A 51 8.40 0.20 2.21
N VAL A 52 8.58 -0.21 0.95
CA VAL A 52 9.55 0.43 0.05
C VAL A 52 8.78 1.04 -1.10
N LEU A 53 9.00 2.34 -1.34
CA LEU A 53 8.47 3.07 -2.49
C LEU A 53 9.63 3.48 -3.38
N ASN A 54 9.63 3.03 -4.63
CA ASN A 54 10.71 3.28 -5.58
C ASN A 54 10.17 3.88 -6.89
N ALA A 55 10.48 5.15 -7.12
CA ALA A 55 10.07 5.87 -8.33
C ALA A 55 10.85 5.42 -9.58
N ASP A 56 12.07 4.91 -9.44
CA ASP A 56 12.90 4.53 -10.59
C ASP A 56 12.35 3.28 -11.29
N ARG A 57 11.62 2.43 -10.55
CA ARG A 57 10.97 1.23 -11.09
C ARG A 57 9.87 1.54 -12.11
N ILE A 58 9.41 2.79 -12.21
CA ILE A 58 8.46 3.19 -13.26
C ILE A 58 9.06 2.97 -14.66
N SER A 59 10.39 3.04 -14.80
CA SER A 59 11.08 2.77 -16.06
C SER A 59 10.92 1.32 -16.54
N GLU A 60 10.54 0.39 -15.65
CA GLU A 60 10.30 -1.02 -15.94
C GLU A 60 8.94 -1.26 -16.62
N ILE A 61 8.05 -0.25 -16.67
CA ILE A 61 6.69 -0.39 -17.21
C ILE A 61 6.45 0.55 -18.41
N PRO A 62 5.59 0.14 -19.38
CA PRO A 62 5.22 0.96 -20.53
C PRO A 62 4.68 2.34 -20.13
N ALA A 63 5.18 3.40 -20.77
CA ALA A 63 4.80 4.79 -20.49
C ALA A 63 3.28 5.04 -20.62
N GLU A 64 2.62 4.32 -21.53
CA GLU A 64 1.17 4.35 -21.70
C GLU A 64 0.44 3.87 -20.44
N LEU A 65 0.91 2.81 -19.80
CA LEU A 65 0.32 2.30 -18.55
C LEU A 65 0.55 3.28 -17.40
N VAL A 66 1.73 3.89 -17.33
CA VAL A 66 2.05 4.94 -16.36
C VAL A 66 1.06 6.09 -16.48
N LYS A 67 0.85 6.57 -17.71
CA LYS A 67 -0.05 7.69 -17.99
C LYS A 67 -1.52 7.35 -17.76
N GLN A 68 -1.97 6.18 -18.22
CA GLN A 68 -3.38 5.76 -18.09
C GLN A 68 -3.78 5.49 -16.64
N ARG A 69 -2.87 4.91 -15.84
CA ARG A 69 -3.17 4.48 -14.47
C ARG A 69 -2.63 5.44 -13.42
N GLY A 70 -1.92 6.50 -13.84
CA GLY A 70 -1.29 7.48 -12.96
C GLY A 70 -0.26 6.86 -12.03
N ILE A 71 0.44 5.80 -12.46
CA ILE A 71 1.42 5.09 -11.63
C ILE A 71 2.58 6.04 -11.33
N THR A 72 3.02 6.08 -10.07
CA THR A 72 4.14 6.93 -9.66
C THR A 72 5.25 6.18 -8.96
N HIS A 73 5.01 5.02 -8.36
CA HIS A 73 6.05 4.28 -7.64
C HIS A 73 5.83 2.76 -7.79
N GLY A 74 6.93 2.01 -7.89
CA GLY A 74 6.95 0.61 -7.49
C GLY A 74 6.84 0.52 -5.97
N CYS A 75 6.15 -0.51 -5.47
CA CYS A 75 5.81 -0.63 -4.06
C CYS A 75 6.02 -2.06 -3.59
N GLU A 76 6.76 -2.23 -2.49
CA GLU A 76 7.06 -3.52 -1.89
C GLU A 76 6.71 -3.52 -0.41
N PHE A 77 6.06 -4.57 0.04
CA PHE A 77 5.66 -4.76 1.43
C PHE A 77 6.66 -5.66 2.14
N SER A 78 6.93 -5.33 3.39
CA SER A 78 7.49 -6.30 4.34
C SER A 78 6.51 -7.46 4.58
N ASP A 79 7.04 -8.60 5.00
CA ASP A 79 6.23 -9.76 5.39
C ASP A 79 5.20 -9.43 6.48
N GLU A 80 5.57 -8.56 7.42
CA GLU A 80 4.67 -8.12 8.49
C GLU A 80 3.47 -7.34 7.94
N LEU A 81 3.69 -6.46 6.96
CA LEU A 81 2.63 -5.68 6.34
C LEU A 81 1.72 -6.57 5.46
N TRP A 82 2.30 -7.59 4.81
CA TRP A 82 1.54 -8.63 4.11
C TRP A 82 0.64 -9.43 5.05
N VAL A 83 1.18 -9.90 6.17
CA VAL A 83 0.41 -10.62 7.20
C VAL A 83 -0.69 -9.73 7.76
N ALA A 84 -0.42 -8.43 7.96
CA ALA A 84 -1.41 -7.49 8.45
C ALA A 84 -2.56 -7.29 7.45
N SER A 85 -2.26 -7.10 6.17
CA SER A 85 -3.26 -6.96 5.10
C SER A 85 -4.12 -8.23 4.99
N ALA A 86 -3.50 -9.41 4.99
CA ALA A 86 -4.21 -10.68 4.95
C ALA A 86 -5.15 -10.87 6.17
N SER A 87 -4.68 -10.48 7.35
CA SER A 87 -5.47 -10.53 8.59
C SER A 87 -6.67 -9.58 8.53
N LEU A 88 -6.47 -8.34 8.05
CA LEU A 88 -7.55 -7.35 7.93
C LEU A 88 -8.63 -7.79 6.95
N ARG A 89 -8.27 -8.34 5.78
CA ARG A 89 -9.23 -8.89 4.82
C ARG A 89 -10.12 -9.95 5.46
N ARG A 90 -9.52 -10.83 6.29
CA ARG A 90 -10.26 -11.86 7.02
C ARG A 90 -11.21 -11.26 8.06
N ILE A 91 -10.75 -10.28 8.84
CA ILE A 91 -11.59 -9.61 9.85
C ILE A 91 -12.80 -8.93 9.18
N ILE A 92 -12.58 -8.19 8.10
CA ILE A 92 -13.64 -7.50 7.35
C ILE A 92 -14.63 -8.51 6.75
N ALA A 93 -14.14 -9.60 6.16
CA ALA A 93 -15.00 -10.61 5.53
C ALA A 93 -15.90 -11.36 6.52
N HIS A 94 -15.48 -11.50 7.78
CA HIS A 94 -16.26 -12.19 8.81
C HIS A 94 -17.18 -11.27 9.63
N GLY A 95 -17.15 -9.96 9.38
CA GLY A 95 -18.04 -8.99 10.03
C GLY A 95 -17.71 -8.77 11.51
N LEU A 96 -17.25 -7.56 11.83
CA LEU A 96 -17.53 -6.93 13.12
C LEU A 96 -18.86 -6.21 13.01
#